data_AF-A0A3D5WKB9-F1
#
_entry.id   AF-A0A3D5WKB9-F1
#
_cell.length_a   1.000
_cell.length_b   1.000
_cell.length_c   1.000
_cell.angle_alpha   90.00
_cell.angle_beta   90.00
_cell.angle_gamma   90.00
#
_symmetry.space_group_name_H-M   'P 1'
#
loop_
_entity.id
_entity.type
_entity.pdbx_description
1 polymer ?
#
loop_
_entity_poly.entity_id
_entity_poly.type
_entity_poly.pdbx_seq_one_letter_code
_entity_poly.pdbx_strand_id
1 'polypeptide(L)'
;DSVADIEFAGVITGASGSRSRSEFTVNAEACSWDALLNDNPACKSFEKQTLNDIVNDIIDDYSEHLDSEIDARFTNTIPYCVQYNESNYQFLQRLARRYGEWLYNDGKKIIFGNLIEGESVKLAYPSQDVPSYNVDLKMRHVAFNHVASSYNSYDANQKEGVEEMQREYNMLSEQVFRASQSCFVKPTLQNLHSGGFADTD
;
A
#
# COMPACT_ATOMS: atom_id res chain seq x y z
N ASP A 1 6.82 -30.05 -11.79
CA ASP A 1 6.85 -28.74 -11.11
C ASP A 1 5.94 -28.79 -9.90
N SER A 2 6.52 -28.80 -8.70
CA SER A 2 5.76 -28.70 -7.46
C SER A 2 5.20 -27.28 -7.38
N VAL A 3 3.88 -27.16 -7.42
CA VAL A 3 3.19 -25.91 -7.07
C VAL A 3 3.73 -25.50 -5.70
N ALA A 4 4.32 -24.30 -5.60
CA ALA A 4 4.78 -23.79 -4.31
C ALA A 4 3.56 -23.74 -3.38
N ASP A 5 3.69 -24.33 -2.19
CA ASP A 5 2.60 -24.34 -1.23
C ASP A 5 2.26 -22.89 -0.85
N ILE A 6 0.96 -22.57 -0.83
CA ILE A 6 0.50 -21.28 -0.30
C ILE A 6 0.68 -21.37 1.22
N GLU A 7 1.56 -20.54 1.74
CA GLU A 7 1.89 -20.52 3.15
C GLU A 7 1.46 -19.20 3.78
N PHE A 8 1.06 -19.29 5.05
CA PHE A 8 0.68 -18.16 5.89
C PHE A 8 1.43 -18.27 7.22
N ALA A 9 2.17 -17.23 7.58
CA ALA A 9 2.82 -17.08 8.87
C ALA A 9 2.21 -15.91 9.63
N GLY A 10 1.86 -16.16 10.89
CA GLY A 10 1.20 -15.16 11.72
C GLY A 10 0.98 -15.63 13.14
N VAL A 11 0.17 -14.87 13.86
CA VAL A 11 -0.17 -15.08 15.26
C VAL A 11 -1.64 -15.42 15.43
N ILE A 12 -1.93 -16.38 16.31
CA ILE A 12 -3.30 -16.67 16.75
C ILE A 12 -3.74 -15.54 17.68
N THR A 13 -4.76 -14.79 17.27
CA THR A 13 -5.31 -13.64 18.02
C THR A 13 -6.55 -14.02 18.82
N GLY A 14 -7.20 -15.14 18.48
CA GLY A 14 -8.37 -15.61 19.18
C GLY A 14 -8.58 -17.12 19.00
N ALA A 15 -9.20 -17.73 19.99
CA ALA A 15 -9.72 -19.09 19.87
C ALA A 15 -11.05 -19.18 20.61
N SER A 16 -12.04 -19.82 20.00
CA SER A 16 -13.33 -20.07 20.62
C SER A 16 -13.74 -21.52 20.44
N GLY A 17 -14.38 -22.07 21.47
CA GLY A 17 -14.95 -23.41 21.44
C GLY A 17 -16.45 -23.32 21.69
N SER A 18 -17.23 -24.01 20.89
CA SER A 18 -18.67 -24.13 21.12
C SER A 18 -19.11 -25.58 20.94
N ARG A 19 -20.20 -25.94 21.62
CA ARG A 19 -20.79 -27.27 21.51
C ARG A 19 -22.29 -27.14 21.34
N SER A 20 -22.82 -27.77 20.30
CA SER A 20 -24.26 -27.91 20.09
C SER A 20 -24.59 -29.40 20.04
N ARG A 21 -25.30 -29.88 21.08
CA ARG A 21 -25.58 -31.32 21.28
C ARG A 21 -24.29 -32.16 21.24
N SER A 22 -24.12 -32.97 20.19
CA SER A 22 -22.96 -33.83 19.95
C SER A 22 -21.86 -33.18 19.12
N GLU A 23 -22.14 -32.05 18.47
CA GLU A 23 -21.16 -31.35 17.63
C GLU A 23 -20.33 -30.38 18.47
N PHE A 24 -19.02 -30.45 18.30
CA PHE A 24 -18.06 -29.54 18.91
C PHE A 24 -17.31 -28.81 17.81
N THR A 25 -17.25 -27.50 17.92
CA THR A 25 -16.57 -26.62 16.96
C THR A 25 -15.50 -25.83 17.70
N VAL A 26 -14.28 -25.86 17.17
CA VAL A 26 -13.20 -24.96 17.57
C VAL A 26 -12.94 -24.01 16.41
N ASN A 27 -12.98 -22.72 16.70
CA ASN A 27 -12.55 -21.69 15.77
C ASN A 27 -11.24 -21.09 16.28
N ALA A 28 -10.28 -20.92 15.40
CA ALA A 28 -9.08 -20.14 15.64
C ALA A 28 -9.08 -18.95 14.68
N GLU A 29 -8.80 -17.78 15.23
CA GLU A 29 -8.61 -16.54 14.49
C GLU A 29 -7.12 -16.21 14.51
N ALA A 30 -6.57 -15.89 13.35
CA ALA A 30 -5.16 -15.55 13.19
C ALA A 30 -5.00 -14.33 12.30
N CYS A 31 -3.96 -13.56 12.56
CA CYS A 31 -3.54 -12.43 11.74
C CYS A 31 -2.08 -12.62 11.36
N SER A 32 -1.68 -12.08 10.21
CA SER A 32 -0.29 -12.06 9.78
C SER A 32 0.57 -11.23 10.75
N TRP A 33 1.87 -11.50 10.80
CA TRP A 33 2.77 -10.85 11.77
C TRP A 33 2.83 -9.33 11.64
N ASP A 34 2.60 -8.77 10.45
CA ASP A 34 2.50 -7.32 10.23
C ASP A 34 1.34 -6.66 10.98
N ALA A 35 0.35 -7.44 11.46
CA ALA A 35 -0.68 -6.93 12.35
C ALA A 35 -0.11 -6.36 13.67
N LEU A 36 1.07 -6.80 14.10
CA LEU A 36 1.78 -6.24 15.25
C LEU A 36 2.15 -4.76 15.06
N LEU A 37 2.34 -4.32 13.82
CA LEU A 37 2.60 -2.92 13.48
C LEU A 37 1.37 -2.01 13.67
N ASN A 38 0.18 -2.57 13.91
CA ASN A 38 -0.99 -1.80 14.36
C ASN A 38 -0.97 -1.59 15.88
N ASP A 39 0.19 -1.22 16.39
CA ASP A 39 0.45 -0.91 17.78
C ASP A 39 -0.12 0.47 18.18
N ASN A 40 0.18 0.89 19.41
CA ASN A 40 -0.23 2.20 19.88
C ASN A 40 0.51 3.31 19.12
N PRO A 41 -0.14 4.46 18.89
CA PRO A 41 0.51 5.60 18.25
C PRO A 41 1.84 5.99 18.91
N ALA A 42 2.87 6.13 18.09
CA ALA A 42 4.22 6.48 18.52
C ALA A 42 4.67 7.84 17.94
N CYS A 43 5.76 8.35 18.51
CA CYS A 43 6.45 9.54 18.03
C CYS A 43 7.95 9.25 17.87
N LYS A 44 8.42 9.12 16.64
CA LYS A 44 9.83 8.93 16.28
C LYS A 44 10.25 9.98 15.24
N SER A 45 11.48 10.46 15.32
CA SER A 45 12.03 11.45 14.38
C SER A 45 13.32 10.92 13.75
N PHE A 46 13.46 11.13 12.44
CA PHE A 46 14.54 10.63 11.61
C PHE A 46 15.21 11.81 10.91
N GLU A 47 16.53 11.87 11.00
CA GLU A 47 17.34 12.92 10.39
C GLU A 47 18.41 12.31 9.49
N LYS A 48 18.50 12.79 8.25
CA LYS A 48 19.52 12.39 7.28
C LYS A 48 19.63 10.87 7.09
N GLN A 49 18.48 10.21 6.95
CA GLN A 49 18.39 8.76 6.73
C GLN A 49 17.76 8.47 5.36
N THR A 50 18.08 7.30 4.78
CA THR A 50 17.38 6.82 3.58
C THR A 50 16.01 6.26 3.94
N LEU A 51 15.14 6.09 2.95
CA LEU A 51 13.83 5.47 3.19
C LEU A 51 13.96 4.04 3.72
N ASN A 52 14.94 3.27 3.22
CA ASN A 52 15.23 1.93 3.73
C ASN A 52 15.63 1.96 5.20
N ASP A 53 16.50 2.88 5.62
CA ASP A 53 16.93 2.99 7.02
C ASP A 53 15.74 3.25 7.96
N ILE A 54 14.87 4.19 7.57
CA ILE A 54 13.67 4.54 8.36
C ILE A 54 12.73 3.35 8.46
N VAL A 55 12.47 2.64 7.36
CA VAL A 55 11.55 1.49 7.35
C VAL A 55 12.11 0.33 8.18
N ASN A 56 13.42 0.08 8.09
CA ASN A 56 14.09 -0.92 8.93
C ASN A 56 13.94 -0.59 10.43
N ASP A 57 14.19 0.65 10.85
CA ASP A 57 14.04 1.08 12.26
C ASP A 57 12.62 0.85 12.80
N ILE A 58 11.60 1.08 11.97
CA ILE A 58 10.19 0.90 12.36
C ILE A 58 9.82 -0.58 12.49
N ILE A 59 10.37 -1.43 11.63
CA ILE A 59 10.10 -2.87 11.64
C ILE A 59 10.91 -3.59 12.73
N ASP A 60 12.09 -3.07 13.09
CA ASP A 60 12.99 -3.70 14.05
C ASP A 60 12.36 -3.90 15.43
N ASP A 61 11.39 -3.08 15.81
CA ASP A 61 10.59 -3.25 17.04
C ASP A 61 9.93 -4.65 17.15
N TYR A 62 9.72 -5.35 16.01
CA TYR A 62 9.09 -6.67 15.91
C TYR A 62 9.90 -7.69 15.10
N SER A 63 11.21 -7.48 14.90
CA SER A 63 12.06 -8.31 14.03
C SER A 63 12.20 -9.77 14.49
N GLU A 64 11.85 -10.10 15.74
CA GLU A 64 11.81 -11.49 16.22
C GLU A 64 10.72 -12.36 15.56
N HIS A 65 9.68 -11.73 15.01
CA HIS A 65 8.52 -12.42 14.44
C HIS A 65 8.17 -11.95 13.02
N LEU A 66 8.43 -10.68 12.73
CA LEU A 66 8.11 -10.07 11.45
C LEU A 66 9.34 -10.07 10.54
N ASP A 67 9.36 -11.00 9.60
CA ASP A 67 10.30 -10.95 8.48
C ASP A 67 9.94 -9.81 7.52
N SER A 68 10.96 -9.19 6.93
CA SER A 68 10.77 -8.10 5.96
C SER A 68 11.76 -8.13 4.80
N GLU A 69 11.30 -7.67 3.64
CA GLU A 69 12.16 -7.32 2.50
C GLU A 69 11.93 -5.85 2.13
N ILE A 70 12.99 -5.05 2.24
CA ILE A 70 12.93 -3.60 2.11
C ILE A 70 13.88 -3.18 0.98
N ASP A 71 13.29 -2.75 -0.13
CA ASP A 71 14.01 -2.33 -1.33
C ASP A 71 13.30 -1.11 -1.97
N ALA A 72 13.38 0.05 -1.31
CA ALA A 72 12.76 1.27 -1.79
C ALA A 72 13.40 1.77 -3.10
N ARG A 73 12.55 2.25 -4.03
CA ARG A 73 13.00 2.95 -5.24
C ARG A 73 13.55 4.33 -4.94
N PHE A 74 12.97 5.02 -3.96
CA PHE A 74 13.49 6.29 -3.48
C PHE A 74 14.73 6.07 -2.60
N THR A 75 15.90 6.34 -3.15
CA THR A 75 17.20 6.08 -2.51
C THR A 75 17.88 7.32 -1.95
N ASN A 76 17.35 8.51 -2.25
CA ASN A 76 17.92 9.76 -1.75
C ASN A 76 17.78 9.86 -0.22
N THR A 77 18.72 10.56 0.41
CA THR A 77 18.67 10.84 1.84
C THR A 77 17.54 11.82 2.14
N ILE A 78 16.67 11.45 3.09
CA ILE A 78 15.59 12.31 3.57
C ILE A 78 16.16 13.22 4.68
N PRO A 79 16.14 14.55 4.51
CA PRO A 79 16.71 15.46 5.51
C PRO A 79 16.05 15.33 6.87
N TYR A 80 14.71 15.21 6.88
CA TYR A 80 13.91 15.07 8.09
C TYR A 80 12.60 14.33 7.80
N CYS A 81 12.26 13.37 8.65
CA CYS A 81 10.98 12.66 8.64
C CYS A 81 10.53 12.41 10.09
N VAL A 82 9.22 12.40 10.34
CA VAL A 82 8.66 12.18 11.67
C VAL A 82 7.48 11.23 11.58
N GLN A 83 7.39 10.27 12.48
CA GLN A 83 6.17 9.56 12.85
C GLN A 83 5.51 10.38 13.96
N TYR A 84 4.30 10.88 13.77
CA TYR A 84 3.64 11.74 14.76
C TYR A 84 2.25 11.21 15.08
N ASN A 85 2.10 10.60 16.25
CA ASN A 85 0.84 10.04 16.72
C ASN A 85 0.20 9.10 15.68
N GLU A 86 1.04 8.23 15.12
CA GLU A 86 0.69 7.20 14.14
C GLU A 86 1.22 5.85 14.65
N SER A 87 0.49 4.76 14.43
CA SER A 87 1.06 3.42 14.62
C SER A 87 2.17 3.16 13.61
N ASN A 88 3.01 2.15 13.86
CA ASN A 88 4.09 1.79 12.93
C ASN A 88 3.53 1.49 11.52
N TYR A 89 2.40 0.78 11.43
CA TYR A 89 1.75 0.48 10.17
C TYR A 89 1.21 1.72 9.45
N GLN A 90 0.57 2.64 10.17
CA GLN A 90 0.08 3.89 9.58
C GLN A 90 1.22 4.74 9.04
N PHE A 91 2.35 4.78 9.75
CA PHE A 91 3.54 5.49 9.32
C PHE A 91 4.13 4.88 8.04
N LEU A 92 4.30 3.56 7.99
CA LEU A 92 4.76 2.86 6.79
C LEU A 92 3.82 3.10 5.60
N GLN A 93 2.51 3.04 5.80
CA GLN A 93 1.55 3.35 4.75
C GLN A 93 1.67 4.79 4.24
N ARG A 94 1.93 5.75 5.14
CA ARG A 94 2.14 7.15 4.75
C ARG A 94 3.43 7.31 3.95
N LEU A 95 4.52 6.64 4.35
CA LEU A 95 5.78 6.64 3.60
C LEU A 95 5.58 6.02 2.21
N ALA A 96 4.96 4.85 2.13
CA ALA A 96 4.66 4.17 0.86
C ALA A 96 3.85 5.07 -0.08
N ARG A 97 2.77 5.71 0.42
CA ARG A 97 1.98 6.67 -0.39
C ARG A 97 2.77 7.90 -0.82
N ARG A 98 3.65 8.41 0.04
CA ARG A 98 4.44 9.62 -0.24
C ARG A 98 5.49 9.38 -1.31
N TYR A 99 6.25 8.30 -1.19
CA TYR A 99 7.35 7.96 -2.10
C TYR A 99 6.91 7.03 -3.24
N GLY A 100 5.62 6.69 -3.30
CA GLY A 100 5.03 5.86 -4.34
C GLY A 100 5.39 4.38 -4.23
N GLU A 101 5.86 3.91 -3.07
CA GLU A 101 6.35 2.55 -2.83
C GLU A 101 5.24 1.52 -2.62
N TRP A 102 5.55 0.26 -2.94
CA TRP A 102 4.68 -0.86 -2.59
C TRP A 102 4.81 -1.20 -1.10
N LEU A 103 3.69 -1.59 -0.50
CA LEU A 103 3.63 -2.09 0.88
C LEU A 103 2.58 -3.21 0.93
N TYR A 104 3.03 -4.45 1.10
CA TYR A 104 2.15 -5.63 1.17
C TYR A 104 2.80 -6.77 1.96
N ASN A 105 2.01 -7.77 2.36
CA ASN A 105 2.50 -9.01 2.94
C ASN A 105 2.34 -10.14 1.91
N ASP A 106 3.39 -10.92 1.68
CA ASP A 106 3.39 -12.04 0.72
C ASP A 106 2.84 -13.37 1.28
N GLY A 107 2.40 -13.34 2.54
CA GLY A 107 1.97 -14.50 3.34
C GLY A 107 2.95 -14.82 4.47
N LYS A 108 4.23 -14.45 4.35
CA LYS A 108 5.25 -14.72 5.38
C LYS A 108 5.96 -13.46 5.85
N LYS A 109 6.27 -12.54 4.93
CA LYS A 109 7.05 -11.33 5.19
C LYS A 109 6.36 -10.10 4.66
N ILE A 110 6.68 -8.96 5.26
CA ILE A 110 6.28 -7.65 4.75
C ILE A 110 7.26 -7.18 3.67
N ILE A 111 6.75 -6.71 2.55
CA ILE A 111 7.52 -6.15 1.44
C ILE A 111 7.30 -4.64 1.43
N PHE A 112 8.38 -3.87 1.40
CA PHE A 112 8.35 -2.42 1.21
C PHE A 112 9.28 -2.01 0.06
N GLY A 113 8.75 -1.28 -0.94
CA GLY A 113 9.56 -0.73 -2.04
C GLY A 113 9.16 -1.23 -3.42
N ASN A 114 10.08 -1.87 -4.13
CA ASN A 114 9.85 -2.45 -5.46
C ASN A 114 8.79 -3.55 -5.43
N LEU A 115 8.02 -3.67 -6.51
CA LEU A 115 7.16 -4.82 -6.72
C LEU A 115 8.03 -5.99 -7.17
N ILE A 116 8.01 -7.09 -6.42
CA ILE A 116 8.75 -8.30 -6.81
C ILE A 116 8.08 -8.88 -8.06
N GLU A 117 8.82 -8.97 -9.15
CA GLU A 117 8.34 -9.57 -10.39
C GLU A 117 8.22 -11.09 -10.21
N GLY A 118 6.98 -11.58 -10.22
CA GLY A 118 6.68 -13.01 -10.24
C GLY A 118 6.48 -13.55 -11.66
N GLU A 119 6.40 -14.87 -11.76
CA GLU A 119 6.04 -15.52 -13.02
C GLU A 119 4.58 -15.20 -13.38
N SER A 120 4.36 -14.73 -14.61
CA SER A 120 3.01 -14.50 -15.11
C SER A 120 2.33 -15.84 -15.39
N VAL A 121 1.18 -16.09 -14.76
CA VAL A 121 0.33 -17.25 -15.06
C VAL A 121 -0.77 -16.83 -16.02
N LYS A 122 -0.94 -17.57 -17.12
CA LYS A 122 -2.06 -17.37 -18.05
C LYS A 122 -3.27 -18.14 -17.54
N LEU A 123 -4.36 -17.43 -17.28
CA LEU A 123 -5.65 -17.99 -16.91
C LEU A 123 -6.60 -17.97 -18.12
N ALA A 124 -7.27 -19.08 -18.39
CA ALA A 124 -8.23 -19.20 -19.48
C ALA A 124 -9.69 -19.22 -18.96
N TYR A 125 -10.52 -18.41 -19.63
CA TYR A 125 -11.97 -18.34 -19.45
C TYR A 125 -12.66 -18.62 -20.81
N PRO A 126 -13.78 -19.37 -20.88
CA PRO A 126 -14.58 -19.89 -19.78
C PRO A 126 -14.25 -21.31 -19.29
N SER A 127 -13.38 -22.06 -19.97
CA SER A 127 -13.38 -23.52 -19.88
C SER A 127 -12.30 -24.14 -18.99
N GLN A 128 -11.51 -23.36 -18.24
CA GLN A 128 -10.36 -23.88 -17.48
C GLN A 128 -10.26 -23.26 -16.08
N ASP A 129 -9.62 -22.10 -15.96
CA ASP A 129 -9.09 -21.64 -14.67
C ASP A 129 -10.04 -20.69 -13.94
N VAL A 130 -10.82 -19.93 -14.70
CA VAL A 130 -11.70 -18.88 -14.16
C VAL A 130 -13.16 -19.36 -14.17
N PRO A 131 -13.77 -19.65 -13.01
CA PRO A 131 -15.15 -20.16 -12.95
C PRO A 131 -16.19 -19.08 -13.25
N SER A 132 -15.91 -17.83 -12.88
CA SER A 132 -16.76 -16.67 -13.15
C SER A 132 -15.93 -15.39 -13.05
N TYR A 133 -16.38 -14.31 -13.70
CA TYR A 133 -15.77 -12.99 -13.58
C TYR A 133 -16.86 -11.92 -13.51
N ASN A 134 -16.55 -10.79 -12.87
CA ASN A 134 -17.38 -9.61 -12.81
C ASN A 134 -16.54 -8.40 -13.24
N VAL A 135 -17.13 -7.48 -14.01
CA VAL A 135 -16.50 -6.23 -14.42
C VAL A 135 -17.36 -5.07 -13.96
N ASP A 136 -16.86 -4.32 -12.98
CA ASP A 136 -17.48 -3.11 -12.48
C ASP A 136 -16.79 -1.86 -13.05
N LEU A 137 -17.56 -1.05 -13.78
CA LEU A 137 -17.10 0.20 -14.36
C LEU A 137 -17.70 1.38 -13.59
N LYS A 138 -16.85 2.15 -12.91
CA LYS A 138 -17.28 3.26 -12.05
C LYS A 138 -16.61 4.56 -12.47
N MET A 139 -17.43 5.56 -12.77
CA MET A 139 -16.93 6.91 -13.02
C MET A 139 -16.37 7.51 -11.73
N ARG A 140 -15.22 8.17 -11.84
CA ARG A 140 -14.57 8.92 -10.77
C ARG A 140 -14.28 10.35 -11.21
N HIS A 141 -14.07 11.23 -10.24
CA HIS A 141 -13.69 12.61 -10.50
C HIS A 141 -12.25 12.65 -11.08
N VAL A 142 -12.09 13.25 -12.25
CA VAL A 142 -10.79 13.29 -12.98
C VAL A 142 -10.20 14.69 -13.08
N ALA A 143 -10.98 15.74 -12.82
CA ALA A 143 -10.52 17.13 -12.84
C ALA A 143 -9.91 17.55 -11.48
N PHE A 144 -8.89 16.83 -11.00
CA PHE A 144 -8.24 17.15 -9.72
C PHE A 144 -6.77 17.53 -9.89
N ASN A 145 -6.32 18.47 -9.06
CA ASN A 145 -4.91 18.87 -8.93
C ASN A 145 -4.42 18.54 -7.52
N HIS A 146 -3.25 17.92 -7.43
CA HIS A 146 -2.61 17.68 -6.14
C HIS A 146 -1.64 18.81 -5.83
N VAL A 147 -1.72 19.33 -4.60
CA VAL A 147 -0.72 20.25 -4.06
C VAL A 147 0.12 19.47 -3.07
N ALA A 148 1.41 19.38 -3.37
CA ALA A 148 2.42 18.92 -2.42
C ALA A 148 3.20 20.16 -1.97
N SER A 149 3.01 20.57 -0.72
CA SER A 149 3.84 21.60 -0.11
C SER A 149 5.10 20.93 0.43
N SER A 150 6.28 21.29 -0.09
CA SER A 150 7.51 20.94 0.60
C SER A 150 7.66 21.83 1.82
N TYR A 151 8.14 21.26 2.93
CA TYR A 151 8.56 22.07 4.09
C TYR A 151 9.96 22.66 3.89
N ASN A 152 10.74 22.12 2.94
CA ASN A 152 12.15 22.46 2.73
C ASN A 152 12.32 23.49 1.61
N SER A 153 11.51 23.43 0.56
CA SER A 153 11.38 24.51 -0.40
C SER A 153 10.28 25.47 0.03
N TYR A 154 10.54 26.79 -0.01
CA TYR A 154 9.51 27.83 0.07
C TYR A 154 8.65 27.87 -1.21
N ASP A 155 8.33 26.70 -1.77
CA ASP A 155 7.63 26.54 -3.03
C ASP A 155 6.54 25.48 -2.91
N ALA A 156 5.41 25.73 -3.58
CA ALA A 156 4.27 24.82 -3.61
C ALA A 156 4.10 24.33 -5.05
N ASN A 157 4.72 23.20 -5.36
CA ASN A 157 4.56 22.57 -6.66
C ASN A 157 3.17 21.95 -6.78
N GLN A 158 2.44 22.34 -7.83
CA GLN A 158 1.21 21.67 -8.24
C GLN A 158 1.56 20.59 -9.24
N LYS A 159 1.15 19.35 -8.97
CA LYS A 159 1.29 18.24 -9.91
C LYS A 159 -0.11 17.78 -10.32
N GLU A 160 -0.33 17.74 -11.62
CA GLU A 160 -1.56 17.21 -12.19
C GLU A 160 -1.38 15.72 -12.49
N GLY A 161 -2.47 14.95 -12.45
CA GLY A 161 -2.45 13.52 -12.77
C GLY A 161 -2.62 13.21 -14.26
N VAL A 162 -2.55 14.21 -15.15
CA VAL A 162 -3.00 14.08 -16.54
C VAL A 162 -2.24 13.00 -17.32
N GLU A 163 -0.93 12.91 -17.14
CA GLU A 163 -0.09 11.90 -17.83
C GLU A 163 -0.47 10.47 -17.45
N GLU A 164 -0.67 10.19 -16.16
CA GLU A 164 -1.09 8.87 -15.68
C GLU A 164 -2.53 8.53 -16.10
N MET A 165 -3.40 9.53 -16.14
CA MET A 165 -4.80 9.38 -16.54
C MET A 165 -4.99 9.14 -18.04
N GLN A 166 -4.05 9.59 -18.88
CA GLN A 166 -4.12 9.45 -20.33
C GLN A 166 -3.45 8.17 -20.86
N ARG A 167 -2.97 7.28 -19.98
CA ARG A 167 -2.45 5.98 -20.38
C ARG A 167 -3.54 5.12 -21.04
N GLU A 168 -3.18 4.49 -22.15
CA GLU A 168 -4.06 3.53 -22.80
C GLU A 168 -4.04 2.20 -22.03
N TYR A 169 -5.19 1.85 -21.44
CA TYR A 169 -5.38 0.57 -20.77
C TYR A 169 -6.20 -0.38 -21.64
N ASN A 170 -7.52 -0.24 -21.63
CA ASN A 170 -8.44 -1.03 -22.46
C ASN A 170 -9.67 -0.21 -22.90
N MET A 171 -10.40 -0.70 -23.90
CA MET A 171 -11.55 0.01 -24.47
C MET A 171 -12.63 0.35 -23.43
N LEU A 172 -12.85 -0.52 -22.43
CA LEU A 172 -13.88 -0.28 -21.40
C LEU A 172 -13.48 0.87 -20.48
N SER A 173 -12.23 0.88 -20.03
CA SER A 173 -11.68 1.93 -19.18
C SER A 173 -11.70 3.29 -19.87
N GLU A 174 -11.42 3.32 -21.18
CA GLU A 174 -11.44 4.54 -21.97
C GLU A 174 -12.85 5.14 -22.06
N GLN A 175 -13.88 4.32 -22.27
CA GLN A 175 -15.27 4.78 -22.29
C GLN A 175 -15.69 5.40 -20.95
N VAL A 176 -15.34 4.75 -19.84
CA VAL A 176 -15.63 5.28 -18.49
C VAL A 176 -14.89 6.57 -18.24
N PHE A 177 -13.61 6.64 -18.65
CA PHE A 177 -12.79 7.82 -18.47
C PHE A 177 -13.33 9.02 -19.25
N ARG A 178 -13.73 8.82 -20.52
CA ARG A 178 -14.40 9.85 -21.34
C ARG A 178 -15.71 10.32 -20.70
N ALA A 179 -16.54 9.39 -20.20
CA ALA A 179 -17.75 9.74 -19.47
C ALA A 179 -17.43 10.57 -18.21
N SER A 180 -16.41 10.16 -17.45
CA SER A 180 -15.92 10.85 -16.26
C SER A 180 -15.51 12.29 -16.56
N GLN A 181 -14.73 12.52 -17.61
CA GLN A 181 -14.33 13.86 -18.04
C GLN A 181 -15.55 14.74 -18.40
N SER A 182 -16.54 14.16 -19.08
CA SER A 182 -17.73 14.91 -19.49
C SER A 182 -18.64 15.31 -18.31
N CYS A 183 -18.69 14.50 -17.25
CA CYS A 183 -19.59 14.75 -16.11
C CYS A 183 -18.90 15.46 -14.94
N PHE A 184 -17.64 15.12 -14.64
CA PHE A 184 -16.89 15.65 -13.50
C PHE A 184 -15.95 16.80 -13.92
N VAL A 185 -16.55 17.92 -14.29
CA VAL A 185 -15.84 19.11 -14.81
C VAL A 185 -15.35 20.07 -13.73
N LYS A 186 -15.78 19.91 -12.48
CA LYS A 186 -15.44 20.84 -11.39
C LYS A 186 -13.97 20.66 -11.00
N PRO A 187 -13.08 21.65 -11.16
CA PRO A 187 -11.71 21.51 -10.68
C PRO A 187 -11.68 21.37 -9.16
N THR A 188 -10.99 20.36 -8.66
CA THR A 188 -10.77 20.16 -7.21
C THR A 188 -9.29 20.19 -6.88
N LEU A 189 -8.93 20.98 -5.87
CA LEU A 189 -7.58 21.04 -5.33
C LEU A 189 -7.51 20.14 -4.10
N GLN A 190 -6.63 19.14 -4.12
CA GLN A 190 -6.42 18.24 -3.00
C GLN A 190 -5.01 18.43 -2.43
N ASN A 191 -4.95 18.89 -1.18
CA ASN A 191 -3.71 18.85 -0.41
C ASN A 191 -3.53 17.42 0.11
N LEU A 192 -2.40 16.79 -0.23
CA LEU A 192 -2.12 15.42 0.21
C LEU A 192 -1.73 15.36 1.71
N HIS A 193 -1.58 16.52 2.36
CA HIS A 193 -1.06 16.67 3.73
C HIS A 193 0.25 15.89 3.95
N SER A 194 0.94 15.58 2.85
CA SER A 194 2.12 14.75 2.83
C SER A 194 3.37 15.62 2.82
N GLY A 195 3.38 16.74 3.54
CA GLY A 195 4.48 17.71 3.47
C GLY A 195 5.86 17.07 3.61
N GLY A 196 6.74 17.29 2.62
CA GLY A 196 8.02 16.60 2.50
C GLY A 196 8.70 16.79 1.13
N PHE A 197 9.97 16.37 1.09
CA PHE A 197 10.98 16.48 0.01
C PHE A 197 10.39 16.31 -1.41
N ALA A 198 10.54 17.33 -2.25
CA ALA A 198 10.21 17.27 -3.67
C ALA A 198 11.37 16.64 -4.48
N ASP A 199 11.08 16.10 -5.67
CA ASP A 199 12.12 15.56 -6.59
C ASP A 199 13.23 16.58 -6.94
N THR A 200 12.98 17.88 -6.70
CA THR A 200 13.89 19.00 -6.94
C THR A 200 14.56 19.56 -5.68
N ASP A 201 14.20 19.06 -4.49
CA ASP A 201 14.91 19.39 -3.24
C ASP A 201 16.25 18.62 -3.15
#